data_AF-J9GQT2-F1
#
_entry.id   AF-J9GQT2-F1
#
_cell.length_a   1.000
_cell.length_b   1.000
_cell.length_c   1.000
_cell.angle_alpha   90.00
_cell.angle_beta   90.00
_cell.angle_gamma   90.00
#
_symmetry.space_group_name_H-M   'P 1'
#
loop_
_entity.id
_entity.type
_entity.pdbx_description
1 polymer ?
#
loop_
_entity_poly.entity_id
_entity_poly.type
_entity_poly.pdbx_seq_one_letter_code
_entity_poly.pdbx_strand_id
1 'polypeptide(L)'
;MGIIKIFFLLPSKGKFLQNFASNDQLKAQAEQVWRQLDGLSLLLLIITAIFGIGLAIYYYTGYNEMPGRHYKIKHWGIWAFIAFIFSLIVTTVIEYVCIKTNIKTGLASTYWLCAINNALYCFILYLSTSVVWCNFFRTNAFKFLKI
;
A
#
# COMPACT_ATOMS: atom_id res chain seq x y z
N MET A 1 7.03 0.00 20.88
CA MET A 1 7.06 -0.85 19.65
C MET A 1 6.22 -0.12 18.62
N GLY A 2 6.75 0.15 17.43
CA GLY A 2 6.01 0.92 16.43
C GLY A 2 5.12 0.08 15.52
N ILE A 3 4.36 0.78 14.68
CA ILE A 3 3.26 0.28 13.86
C ILE A 3 3.78 -0.54 12.66
N ILE A 4 5.07 -0.45 12.34
CA ILE A 4 5.70 -1.20 11.25
C ILE A 4 5.49 -2.72 11.33
N LYS A 5 5.24 -3.25 12.54
CA LYS A 5 4.92 -4.67 12.75
C LYS A 5 3.65 -5.14 12.06
N ILE A 6 2.74 -4.23 11.72
CA ILE A 6 1.55 -4.55 10.94
C ILE A 6 2.01 -5.06 9.57
N PHE A 7 3.09 -4.52 9.00
CA PHE A 7 3.58 -4.89 7.68
C PHE A 7 4.21 -6.29 7.68
N PHE A 8 3.40 -7.30 7.36
CA PHE A 8 3.74 -8.71 7.52
C PHE A 8 4.83 -9.21 6.55
N LEU A 9 5.06 -8.54 5.42
CA LEU A 9 6.14 -8.88 4.50
C LEU A 9 7.52 -8.39 4.95
N LEU A 10 7.60 -7.46 5.91
CA LEU A 10 8.88 -6.94 6.37
C LEU A 10 9.58 -7.97 7.28
N PRO A 11 10.92 -8.12 7.16
CA PRO A 11 11.67 -8.91 8.12
C PRO A 11 11.61 -8.29 9.52
N SER A 12 11.95 -9.04 10.55
CA SER A 12 12.14 -8.42 11.88
C SER A 12 13.31 -7.43 11.85
N LYS A 13 13.26 -6.40 12.71
CA LYS A 13 14.36 -5.42 12.85
C LYS A 13 15.72 -6.12 13.03
N GLY A 14 15.77 -7.17 13.87
CA GLY A 14 17.00 -7.93 14.09
C GLY A 14 17.52 -8.59 12.81
N LYS A 15 16.66 -9.24 12.04
CA LYS A 15 17.01 -9.89 10.76
C LYS A 15 17.44 -8.86 9.71
N PHE A 16 16.82 -7.69 9.68
CA PHE A 16 17.23 -6.59 8.82
C PHE A 16 18.63 -6.07 9.18
N LEU A 17 18.91 -5.85 10.47
CA LEU A 17 20.21 -5.34 10.94
C LEU A 17 21.34 -6.35 10.83
N GLN A 18 21.05 -7.65 10.81
CA GLN A 18 22.06 -8.70 10.58
C GLN A 18 22.80 -8.51 9.24
N ASN A 19 22.13 -7.94 8.23
CA ASN A 19 22.74 -7.64 6.93
C ASN A 19 23.88 -6.60 7.01
N PHE A 20 23.96 -5.85 8.11
CA PHE A 20 24.95 -4.79 8.33
C PHE A 20 25.82 -5.06 9.56
N ALA A 21 25.75 -6.26 10.16
CA ALA A 21 26.41 -6.57 11.42
C ALA A 21 27.95 -6.51 11.36
N SER A 22 28.54 -6.61 10.17
CA SER A 22 29.99 -6.54 9.96
C SER A 22 30.58 -5.13 10.05
N ASN A 23 29.74 -4.08 10.08
CA ASN A 23 30.19 -2.70 10.12
C ASN A 23 29.28 -1.86 11.03
N ASP A 24 29.81 -1.43 12.18
CA ASP A 24 29.05 -0.70 13.19
C ASP A 24 28.48 0.63 12.69
N GLN A 25 29.20 1.33 11.80
CA GLN A 25 28.72 2.58 11.21
C GLN A 25 27.53 2.33 10.28
N LEU A 26 27.60 1.31 9.41
CA LEU A 26 26.49 0.93 8.53
C LEU A 26 25.30 0.40 9.34
N LYS A 27 25.56 -0.34 10.41
CA LYS A 27 24.52 -0.84 11.31
C LYS A 27 23.77 0.31 12.00
N ALA A 28 24.48 1.33 12.50
CA ALA A 28 23.87 2.51 13.10
C ALA A 28 23.00 3.28 12.09
N GLN A 29 23.46 3.42 10.85
CA GLN A 29 22.66 4.02 9.76
C GLN A 29 21.43 3.17 9.41
N ALA A 30 21.57 1.85 9.36
CA ALA A 30 20.46 0.94 9.10
C ALA A 30 19.42 1.02 10.22
N GLU A 31 19.85 1.15 11.48
CA GLU A 31 18.95 1.41 12.60
C GLU A 31 18.17 2.71 12.43
N GLN A 32 18.81 3.78 11.95
CA GLN A 32 18.14 5.04 11.67
C GLN A 32 17.10 4.89 10.55
N VAL A 33 17.46 4.20 9.46
CA VAL A 33 16.52 3.87 8.37
C VAL A 33 15.31 3.12 8.90
N TRP A 34 15.52 2.10 9.74
CA TRP A 34 14.43 1.34 10.36
C TRP A 34 13.52 2.24 11.20
N ARG A 35 14.09 3.14 12.00
CA ARG A 35 13.29 4.10 12.81
C ARG A 35 12.49 5.06 11.94
N GLN A 36 13.07 5.54 10.84
CA GLN A 36 12.36 6.41 9.89
C GLN A 36 11.22 5.67 9.20
N LEU A 37 11.46 4.43 8.75
CA LEU A 37 10.42 3.58 8.16
C LEU A 37 9.29 3.29 9.14
N ASP A 38 9.61 3.03 10.42
CA ASP A 38 8.61 2.83 11.47
C ASP A 38 7.80 4.11 11.76
N GLY A 39 8.45 5.27 11.76
CA GLY A 39 7.78 6.58 11.86
C GLY A 39 6.86 6.89 10.67
N LEU A 40 7.24 6.49 9.46
CA LEU A 40 6.44 6.68 8.24
C LEU A 40 5.32 5.65 8.10
N SER A 41 5.39 4.51 8.80
CA SER A 41 4.45 3.40 8.65
C SER A 41 2.99 3.83 8.86
N LEU A 42 2.71 4.73 9.82
CA LEU A 42 1.36 5.25 10.04
C LEU A 42 0.87 6.09 8.85
N LEU A 43 1.72 6.98 8.34
CA LEU A 43 1.39 7.82 7.19
C LEU A 43 1.10 6.95 5.95
N LEU A 44 1.94 5.94 5.70
CA LEU A 44 1.76 5.00 4.60
C LEU A 44 0.42 4.26 4.69
N LEU A 45 0.02 3.81 5.89
CA LEU A 45 -1.27 3.16 6.11
C LEU A 45 -2.46 4.10 5.88
N ILE A 46 -2.37 5.35 6.34
CA ILE A 46 -3.43 6.35 6.14
C ILE A 46 -3.62 6.63 4.64
N ILE A 47 -2.52 6.86 3.91
CA ILE A 47 -2.56 7.10 2.46
C ILE A 47 -3.16 5.91 1.73
N THR A 48 -2.77 4.69 2.11
CA THR A 48 -3.32 3.45 1.57
C THR A 48 -4.81 3.32 1.82
N ALA A 49 -5.29 3.69 3.00
CA ALA A 49 -6.72 3.67 3.30
C ALA A 49 -7.49 4.66 2.43
N ILE A 50 -6.97 5.88 2.28
CA ILE A 50 -7.56 6.91 1.42
C ILE A 50 -7.65 6.42 -0.03
N PHE A 51 -6.58 5.82 -0.57
CA PHE A 51 -6.59 5.32 -1.95
C PHE A 51 -7.46 4.09 -2.14
N GLY A 52 -7.34 3.07 -1.29
CA GLY A 52 -8.11 1.84 -1.42
C GLY A 52 -9.61 2.10 -1.34
N ILE A 53 -10.04 2.85 -0.32
CA ILE A 53 -11.45 3.22 -0.14
C ILE A 53 -11.86 4.22 -1.22
N GLY A 54 -11.13 5.33 -1.38
CA GLY A 54 -11.48 6.41 -2.29
C GLY A 54 -11.61 5.96 -3.75
N LEU A 55 -10.70 5.11 -4.24
CA LEU A 55 -10.79 4.56 -5.59
C LEU A 55 -11.96 3.60 -5.76
N ALA A 56 -12.31 2.82 -4.74
CA ALA A 56 -13.50 1.98 -4.77
C ALA A 56 -14.77 2.85 -4.85
N ILE A 57 -14.87 3.88 -4.00
CA ILE A 57 -15.99 4.84 -4.04
C ILE A 57 -16.10 5.49 -5.42
N TYR A 58 -14.99 6.00 -5.94
CA TYR A 58 -14.94 6.62 -7.27
C TYR A 58 -15.37 5.65 -8.37
N TYR A 59 -14.93 4.39 -8.30
CA TYR A 59 -15.38 3.36 -9.22
C TYR A 59 -16.91 3.20 -9.18
N TYR A 60 -17.50 2.98 -8.01
CA TYR A 60 -18.93 2.71 -7.89
C TYR A 60 -19.85 3.92 -8.11
N THR A 61 -19.32 5.13 -7.99
CA THR A 61 -20.05 6.39 -8.20
C THR A 61 -19.60 7.03 -9.52
N GLY A 62 -18.66 7.97 -9.46
CA GLY A 62 -18.26 8.82 -10.58
C GLY A 62 -17.92 8.05 -11.87
N TYR A 63 -17.20 6.93 -11.79
CA TYR A 63 -16.84 6.17 -12.98
C TYR A 63 -18.02 5.42 -13.62
N ASN A 64 -18.84 4.72 -12.81
CA ASN A 64 -19.95 3.92 -13.33
C ASN A 64 -21.24 4.73 -13.58
N GLU A 65 -21.32 5.97 -13.11
CA GLU A 65 -22.43 6.89 -13.42
C GLU A 65 -22.25 7.60 -14.78
N MET A 66 -21.08 7.52 -15.41
CA MET A 66 -20.83 8.12 -16.73
C MET A 66 -21.63 7.43 -17.86
N PRO A 67 -22.17 8.19 -18.82
CA PRO A 67 -22.94 7.64 -19.94
C PRO A 67 -22.11 6.67 -20.79
N GLY A 68 -22.72 5.56 -21.20
CA GLY A 68 -22.08 4.52 -22.03
C GLY A 68 -21.14 3.57 -21.28
N ARG A 69 -20.99 3.72 -19.95
CA ARG A 69 -20.23 2.77 -19.12
C ARG A 69 -21.14 1.60 -18.72
N HIS A 70 -21.08 0.55 -19.52
CA HIS A 70 -21.78 -0.70 -19.21
C HIS A 70 -20.95 -1.61 -18.30
N TYR A 71 -21.66 -2.18 -17.34
CA TYR A 71 -21.18 -2.80 -16.12
C TYR A 71 -20.38 -4.09 -16.34
N LYS A 72 -19.05 -3.98 -16.33
CA LYS A 72 -18.17 -5.13 -16.52
C LYS A 72 -17.22 -5.29 -15.34
N ILE A 73 -17.14 -6.52 -14.83
CA ILE A 73 -16.15 -6.97 -13.84
C ILE A 73 -14.73 -6.62 -14.31
N LYS A 74 -14.48 -6.63 -15.63
CA LYS A 74 -13.22 -6.18 -16.23
C LYS A 74 -12.80 -4.77 -15.76
N HIS A 75 -13.72 -3.81 -15.72
CA HIS A 75 -13.39 -2.45 -15.29
C HIS A 75 -13.11 -2.40 -13.79
N TRP A 76 -13.84 -3.16 -12.98
CA TRP A 76 -13.54 -3.30 -11.55
C TRP A 76 -12.12 -3.83 -11.34
N GLY A 77 -11.72 -4.88 -12.08
CA GLY A 77 -10.37 -5.44 -12.01
C GLY A 77 -9.29 -4.46 -12.47
N ILE A 78 -9.56 -3.66 -13.50
CA ILE A 78 -8.65 -2.59 -13.94
C ILE A 78 -8.48 -1.54 -12.83
N TRP A 79 -9.56 -1.09 -12.20
CA TRP A 79 -9.48 -0.12 -11.10
C TRP A 79 -8.80 -0.69 -9.85
N ALA A 80 -9.02 -1.96 -9.54
CA ALA A 80 -8.29 -2.65 -8.47
C ALA A 80 -6.79 -2.72 -8.77
N PHE A 81 -6.41 -3.02 -10.01
CA PHE A 81 -5.02 -3.02 -10.45
C PHE A 81 -4.39 -1.62 -10.42
N ILE A 82 -5.13 -0.59 -10.84
CA ILE A 82 -4.71 0.81 -10.74
C ILE A 82 -4.47 1.17 -9.26
N ALA A 83 -5.38 0.81 -8.35
CA ALA A 83 -5.22 1.07 -6.92
C ALA A 83 -3.95 0.42 -6.35
N PHE A 84 -3.67 -0.82 -6.75
CA PHE A 84 -2.45 -1.54 -6.36
C PHE A 84 -1.19 -0.84 -6.88
N ILE A 85 -1.10 -0.59 -8.19
CA ILE A 85 0.08 0.02 -8.82
C ILE A 85 0.30 1.45 -8.31
N PHE A 86 -0.77 2.23 -8.16
CA PHE A 86 -0.69 3.59 -7.66
C PHE A 86 -0.19 3.62 -6.20
N SER A 87 -0.72 2.76 -5.33
CA SER A 87 -0.24 2.63 -3.96
C SER A 87 1.22 2.20 -3.89
N LEU A 88 1.64 1.30 -4.76
CA LEU A 88 3.03 0.84 -4.86
C LEU A 88 3.96 2.01 -5.22
N ILE A 89 3.64 2.74 -6.30
CA ILE A 89 4.44 3.90 -6.75
C ILE A 89 4.51 4.98 -5.67
N VAL A 90 3.38 5.37 -5.09
CA VAL A 90 3.34 6.41 -4.06
C VAL A 90 4.15 6.00 -2.83
N THR A 91 4.07 4.74 -2.40
CA THR A 91 4.86 4.24 -1.27
C THR A 91 6.36 4.34 -1.58
N THR A 92 6.80 3.84 -2.73
CA THR A 92 8.22 3.92 -3.15
C THR A 92 8.71 5.36 -3.20
N VAL A 93 7.89 6.29 -3.72
CA VAL A 93 8.24 7.72 -3.79
C VAL A 93 8.39 8.32 -2.39
N ILE A 94 7.45 8.04 -1.47
CA ILE A 94 7.53 8.53 -0.09
C ILE A 94 8.77 7.99 0.61
N GLU A 95 9.04 6.69 0.49
CA GLU A 95 10.24 6.08 1.07
C GLU A 95 11.50 6.74 0.55
N TYR A 96 11.60 6.93 -0.76
CA TYR A 96 12.78 7.53 -1.41
C TYR A 96 12.99 9.00 -1.02
N VAL A 97 11.92 9.79 -0.91
CA VAL A 97 11.99 11.22 -0.60
C VAL A 97 12.19 11.48 0.90
N CYS A 98 11.55 10.70 1.76
CA CYS A 98 11.53 10.96 3.20
C CYS A 98 12.68 10.26 3.96
N ILE A 99 13.17 9.11 3.48
CA ILE A 99 14.22 8.34 4.18
C ILE A 99 15.59 8.72 3.62
N LYS A 100 16.32 9.58 4.34
CA LYS A 100 17.68 10.00 3.97
C LYS A 100 18.71 9.03 4.54
N THR A 101 19.48 8.38 3.67
CA THR A 101 20.51 7.42 4.07
C THR A 101 21.69 7.40 3.09
N ASN A 102 22.88 7.11 3.62
CA ASN A 102 24.11 6.94 2.84
C ASN A 102 24.39 5.48 2.46
N ILE A 103 23.54 4.55 2.91
CA ILE A 103 23.66 3.13 2.58
C ILE A 103 23.27 2.93 1.12
N LYS A 104 24.25 2.53 0.29
CA LYS A 104 24.07 2.35 -1.15
C LYS A 104 23.51 0.97 -1.55
N THR A 105 23.67 -0.04 -0.69
CA THR A 105 23.33 -1.43 -1.00
C THR A 105 22.57 -2.10 0.14
N GLY A 106 21.72 -3.08 -0.17
CA GLY A 106 21.00 -3.87 0.83
C GLY A 106 19.67 -3.31 1.33
N LEU A 107 19.34 -2.03 1.06
CA LEU A 107 18.05 -1.44 1.46
C LEU A 107 16.91 -1.72 0.50
N ALA A 108 17.22 -1.88 -0.80
CA ALA A 108 16.21 -1.98 -1.86
C ALA A 108 15.17 -3.08 -1.60
N SER A 109 15.60 -4.25 -1.12
CA SER A 109 14.68 -5.35 -0.80
C SER A 109 13.67 -4.97 0.29
N THR A 110 14.08 -4.20 1.31
CA THR A 110 13.18 -3.81 2.42
C THR A 110 12.15 -2.80 1.97
N TYR A 111 12.54 -1.79 1.18
CA TYR A 111 11.62 -0.81 0.62
C TYR A 111 10.62 -1.48 -0.34
N TRP A 112 11.08 -2.38 -1.21
CA TRP A 112 10.17 -3.13 -2.08
C TRP A 112 9.17 -3.98 -1.29
N LEU A 113 9.61 -4.68 -0.24
CA LEU A 113 8.70 -5.44 0.62
C LEU A 113 7.66 -4.54 1.29
N CYS A 114 8.06 -3.34 1.75
CA CYS A 114 7.15 -2.38 2.35
C CYS A 114 6.14 -1.82 1.33
N ALA A 115 6.60 -1.40 0.16
CA ALA A 115 5.75 -0.93 -0.94
C ALA A 115 4.75 -2.00 -1.40
N ILE A 116 5.19 -3.24 -1.58
CA ILE A 116 4.31 -4.37 -1.94
C ILE A 116 3.29 -4.63 -0.83
N ASN A 117 3.72 -4.65 0.44
CA ASN A 117 2.82 -4.87 1.57
C ASN A 117 1.74 -3.78 1.63
N ASN A 118 2.13 -2.52 1.41
CA ASN A 118 1.19 -1.41 1.41
C ASN A 118 0.21 -1.48 0.24
N ALA A 119 0.69 -1.87 -0.95
CA ALA A 119 -0.16 -2.08 -2.12
C ALA A 119 -1.15 -3.24 -1.93
N LEU A 120 -0.76 -4.31 -1.22
CA LEU A 120 -1.68 -5.38 -0.83
C LEU A 120 -2.77 -4.89 0.13
N TYR A 121 -2.44 -4.05 1.11
CA TYR A 121 -3.45 -3.41 1.95
C TYR A 121 -4.39 -2.51 1.16
N CYS A 122 -3.87 -1.73 0.20
CA CYS A 122 -4.71 -0.93 -0.69
C CYS A 122 -5.71 -1.80 -1.45
N PHE A 123 -5.23 -2.92 -2.01
CA PHE A 123 -6.07 -3.88 -2.72
C PHE A 123 -7.12 -4.53 -1.81
N ILE A 124 -6.75 -4.96 -0.61
CA ILE A 124 -7.67 -5.54 0.38
C ILE A 124 -8.75 -4.53 0.77
N LEU A 125 -8.38 -3.27 1.02
CA LEU A 125 -9.33 -2.21 1.34
C LEU A 125 -10.25 -1.89 0.17
N TYR A 126 -9.72 -1.85 -1.05
CA TYR A 126 -10.53 -1.68 -2.26
C TYR A 126 -11.56 -2.81 -2.39
N LEU A 127 -11.15 -4.07 -2.21
CA LEU A 127 -12.04 -5.23 -2.28
C LEU A 127 -13.08 -5.22 -1.16
N SER A 128 -12.68 -4.94 0.07
CA SER A 128 -13.58 -4.89 1.23
C SER A 128 -14.62 -3.77 1.05
N THR A 129 -14.18 -2.59 0.61
CA THR A 129 -15.07 -1.48 0.29
C THR A 129 -16.02 -1.84 -0.84
N SER A 130 -15.53 -2.58 -1.85
CA SER A 130 -16.34 -3.06 -2.97
C SER A 130 -17.46 -4.01 -2.53
N VAL A 131 -17.15 -4.95 -1.63
CA VAL A 131 -18.14 -5.85 -1.02
C VAL A 131 -19.19 -5.03 -0.26
N VAL A 132 -18.76 -4.12 0.62
CA VAL A 132 -19.68 -3.24 1.37
C VAL A 132 -20.57 -2.43 0.42
N TRP A 133 -19.99 -1.86 -0.64
CA TRP A 133 -20.74 -1.04 -1.60
C TRP A 133 -21.81 -1.84 -2.34
N CYS A 134 -21.47 -3.04 -2.82
CA CYS A 134 -22.41 -3.91 -3.53
C CYS A 134 -23.61 -4.28 -2.66
N ASN A 135 -23.40 -4.48 -1.36
CA ASN A 135 -24.42 -4.97 -0.43
C ASN A 135 -25.29 -3.84 0.14
N PHE A 136 -24.71 -2.68 0.48
CA PHE A 136 -25.41 -1.65 1.25
C PHE A 136 -25.76 -0.39 0.47
N PHE A 137 -25.08 -0.12 -0.65
CA PHE A 137 -25.19 1.17 -1.34
C PHE A 137 -25.81 1.05 -2.72
N ARG A 138 -26.35 2.18 -3.20
CA ARG A 138 -26.79 2.32 -4.59
C ARG A 138 -25.56 2.49 -5.47
N THR A 139 -25.59 1.81 -6.60
CA THR A 139 -24.58 1.97 -7.64
C THR A 139 -25.19 1.45 -8.93
N ASN A 140 -24.79 2.08 -10.02
CA ASN A 140 -25.06 1.60 -11.35
C ASN A 140 -24.23 0.35 -11.66
N ALA A 141 -23.04 0.20 -11.05
CA ALA A 141 -22.13 -0.92 -11.29
C ALA A 141 -22.76 -2.32 -11.08
N PHE A 142 -22.23 -3.31 -11.80
CA PHE A 142 -22.65 -4.71 -11.66
C PHE A 142 -22.25 -5.22 -10.27
N LYS A 143 -23.24 -5.58 -9.46
CA LYS A 143 -23.06 -6.01 -8.06
C LYS A 143 -22.66 -7.49 -7.96
N PHE A 144 -21.55 -7.87 -8.59
CA PHE A 144 -21.08 -9.27 -8.56
C PHE A 144 -20.56 -9.72 -7.20
N LEU A 145 -20.25 -8.79 -6.29
CA LEU A 145 -19.82 -9.05 -4.91
C LEU A 145 -20.97 -8.96 -3.90
N LYS A 146 -22.23 -8.99 -4.36
CA LYS A 146 -23.39 -9.05 -3.47
C LYS A 146 -23.46 -10.45 -2.84
N ILE A 147 -23.67 -10.48 -1.53
CA ILE A 147 -23.84 -11.69 -0.71
C ILE A 147 -25.33 -11.86 -0.40
#